data_AF-A0A2V7N676-F1
#
_entry.id   AF-A0A2V7N676-F1
#
_cell.length_a   1.000
_cell.length_b   1.000
_cell.length_c   1.000
_cell.angle_alpha   90.00
_cell.angle_beta   90.00
_cell.angle_gamma   90.00
#
_symmetry.space_group_name_H-M   'P 1'
#
loop_
_entity.id
_entity.type
_entity.pdbx_description
1 polymer ?
#
loop_
_entity_poly.entity_id
_entity_poly.type
_entity_poly.pdbx_seq_one_letter_code
_entity_poly.pdbx_strand_id
1 'polypeptide(L)'
;MAARVPPAEIDTIYLFRPLKREGREWGTAVVTRRPTEPGGRLRVYTARYMLIVRGKERGQSKVEVTETALTPAEVLERVVQAAADRTGDPEPPIAVGPSVWYESS
;
A
#
# COMPACT_ATOMS: atom_id res chain seq x y z
N MET A 1 -15.43 -4.22 -7.19
CA MET A 1 -15.38 -5.06 -5.97
C MET A 1 -13.93 -5.00 -5.48
N ALA A 2 -13.66 -4.51 -4.26
CA ALA A 2 -12.29 -4.36 -3.78
C ALA A 2 -11.66 -5.74 -3.53
N ALA A 3 -10.45 -5.97 -4.04
CA ALA A 3 -9.71 -7.20 -3.76
C ALA A 3 -9.41 -7.29 -2.25
N ARG A 4 -9.65 -8.46 -1.65
CA ARG A 4 -9.29 -8.75 -0.26
C ARG A 4 -8.05 -9.63 -0.23
N VAL A 5 -7.05 -9.21 0.55
CA VAL A 5 -5.85 -10.01 0.83
C VAL A 5 -5.92 -10.46 2.29
N PRO A 6 -6.02 -11.77 2.57
CA PRO A 6 -5.96 -12.27 3.93
C PRO A 6 -4.65 -11.86 4.63
N PRO A 7 -4.67 -11.40 5.89
CA PRO A 7 -3.45 -10.98 6.61
C PRO A 7 -2.36 -12.06 6.61
N ALA A 8 -2.74 -13.32 6.77
CA ALA A 8 -1.84 -14.46 6.77
C ALA A 8 -1.12 -14.71 5.43
N GLU A 9 -1.58 -14.08 4.35
CA GLU A 9 -0.99 -14.19 3.00
C GLU A 9 -0.21 -12.94 2.60
N ILE A 10 -0.26 -11.87 3.40
CA ILE A 10 0.53 -10.66 3.19
C ILE A 10 2.00 -11.00 3.42
N ASP A 11 2.81 -10.61 2.46
CA ASP A 11 4.27 -10.65 2.53
C ASP A 11 4.77 -9.33 3.14
N THR A 12 4.62 -8.24 2.41
CA THR A 12 5.11 -6.92 2.78
C THR A 12 4.07 -5.83 2.48
N ILE A 13 4.03 -4.80 3.31
CA ILE A 13 3.25 -3.58 3.08
C ILE A 13 4.24 -2.41 2.99
N TYR A 14 4.27 -1.73 1.84
CA TYR A 14 5.04 -0.51 1.65
C TYR A 14 4.14 0.71 1.81
N LEU A 15 4.45 1.56 2.79
CA LEU A 15 3.68 2.74 3.14
C LEU A 15 4.37 3.99 2.61
N PHE A 16 3.71 4.68 1.69
CA PHE A 16 4.14 5.98 1.20
C PHE A 16 3.60 7.07 2.12
N ARG A 17 4.33 8.18 2.28
CA ARG A 17 3.81 9.30 3.07
C ARG A 17 2.50 9.82 2.47
N PRO A 18 1.48 10.08 3.30
CA PRO A 18 0.27 10.70 2.82
C PRO A 18 0.50 12.15 2.38
N LEU A 19 -0.06 12.52 1.22
CA LEU A 19 -0.16 13.90 0.79
C LEU A 19 -1.30 14.60 1.52
N LYS A 20 -1.05 15.79 2.08
CA LYS A 20 -2.07 16.60 2.76
C LYS A 20 -2.26 17.94 2.05
N ARG A 21 -3.48 18.22 1.63
CA ARG A 21 -3.81 19.48 0.95
C ARG A 21 -5.30 19.81 1.12
N GLU A 22 -5.60 21.09 1.35
CA GLU A 22 -6.98 21.61 1.35
C GLU A 22 -7.95 20.82 2.25
N GLY A 23 -7.50 20.43 3.44
CA GLY A 23 -8.34 19.71 4.42
C GLY A 23 -8.60 18.24 4.09
N ARG A 24 -7.86 17.67 3.13
CA ARG A 24 -7.89 16.26 2.74
C ARG A 24 -6.51 15.63 2.86
N GLU A 25 -6.51 14.33 3.10
CA GLU A 25 -5.34 13.47 3.15
C GLU A 25 -5.50 12.37 2.08
N TRP A 26 -4.45 12.10 1.32
CA TRP A 26 -4.40 11.00 0.35
C TRP A 26 -3.21 10.12 0.68
N GLY A 27 -3.42 8.83 0.82
CA GLY A 27 -2.33 7.88 1.02
C GLY A 27 -2.31 6.79 -0.03
N THR A 28 -1.13 6.24 -0.23
CA THR A 28 -0.89 5.07 -1.09
C THR A 28 -0.13 4.02 -0.30
N ALA A 29 -0.52 2.77 -0.45
CA ALA A 29 0.21 1.62 0.03
C ALA A 29 0.36 0.60 -1.10
N VAL A 30 1.50 -0.08 -1.14
CA VAL A 30 1.69 -1.27 -1.97
C VAL A 30 1.68 -2.48 -1.04
N VAL A 31 0.78 -3.43 -1.31
CA VAL A 31 0.66 -4.66 -0.53
C VAL A 31 1.07 -5.82 -1.42
N THR A 32 2.00 -6.64 -0.96
CA THR A 32 2.37 -7.87 -1.66
C THR A 32 1.78 -9.08 -0.97
N ARG A 33 1.27 -10.00 -1.79
CA ARG A 33 0.76 -11.29 -1.37
C ARG A 33 1.75 -12.37 -1.76
N ARG A 34 2.07 -13.25 -0.81
CA ARG A 34 2.97 -14.39 -1.02
C ARG A 34 2.47 -15.27 -2.17
N PRO A 35 3.38 -15.87 -2.96
CA PRO A 35 2.99 -16.88 -3.92
C PRO A 35 2.43 -18.11 -3.21
N THR A 36 1.57 -18.85 -3.89
CA THR A 36 1.06 -20.15 -3.39
C THR A 36 2.08 -21.26 -3.48
N GLU A 37 3.11 -21.09 -4.32
CA GLU A 37 4.16 -22.07 -4.60
C GLU A 37 5.55 -21.49 -4.29
N PRO A 38 6.50 -22.30 -3.78
CA PRO A 38 7.89 -21.87 -3.58
C PRO A 38 8.52 -21.34 -4.88
N GLY A 39 9.21 -20.21 -4.81
CA GLY A 39 9.82 -19.56 -5.99
C GLY A 39 8.80 -18.90 -6.94
N GLY A 40 7.53 -18.84 -6.56
CA GLY A 40 6.50 -18.14 -7.33
C GLY A 40 6.62 -16.61 -7.27
N ARG A 41 5.81 -15.93 -8.07
CA ARG A 41 5.76 -14.46 -8.13
C ARG A 41 4.81 -13.88 -7.09
N LEU A 42 5.18 -12.75 -6.51
CA LEU A 42 4.33 -11.95 -5.64
C LEU A 42 3.22 -11.29 -6.45
N ARG A 43 1.97 -11.40 -5.97
CA ARG A 43 0.89 -10.54 -6.46
C ARG A 43 0.96 -9.21 -5.74
N VAL A 44 0.86 -8.13 -6.50
CA VAL A 44 1.02 -6.77 -6.00
C VAL A 44 -0.30 -6.05 -6.11
N TYR A 45 -0.74 -5.49 -4.99
CA TYR A 45 -1.91 -4.65 -4.89
C TYR A 45 -1.48 -3.21 -4.59
N THR A 46 -2.03 -2.25 -5.32
CA THR A 46 -1.93 -0.84 -4.95
C THR A 46 -3.23 -0.44 -4.25
N ALA A 47 -3.11 -0.08 -2.98
CA ALA A 47 -4.20 0.49 -2.19
C ALA A 47 -4.05 2.01 -2.13
N ARG A 48 -5.14 2.73 -2.37
CA ARG A 48 -5.21 4.19 -2.27
C ARG A 48 -6.40 4.59 -1.42
N TYR A 49 -6.24 5.67 -0.66
CA TYR A 49 -7.36 6.29 0.03
C TYR A 49 -7.35 7.81 -0.12
N MET A 50 -8.52 8.40 0.10
CA MET A 50 -8.69 9.81 0.39
C MET A 50 -9.53 9.92 1.67
N LEU A 51 -9.08 10.73 2.63
CA LEU A 51 -9.76 11.01 3.89
C LEU A 51 -9.98 12.52 4.03
N ILE A 52 -11.22 12.92 4.30
CA ILE A 52 -11.53 14.31 4.65
C ILE A 52 -11.18 14.52 6.12
N VAL A 53 -10.20 15.38 6.41
CA VAL A 53 -9.66 15.58 7.77
C VAL A 53 -10.14 16.88 8.43
N ARG A 54 -10.73 17.82 7.67
CA ARG A 54 -11.28 19.10 8.17
C ARG A 54 -12.60 19.46 7.49
N GLY A 55 -13.42 20.28 8.15
CA GLY A 55 -14.70 20.78 7.61
C GLY A 55 -15.90 19.91 7.97
N LYS A 56 -17.07 20.24 7.41
CA LYS A 56 -18.36 19.58 7.75
C LYS A 56 -18.40 18.10 7.35
N GLU A 57 -17.64 17.71 6.33
CA GLU A 57 -17.57 16.33 5.82
C GLU A 57 -16.43 15.52 6.45
N ARG A 58 -15.80 16.03 7.52
CA ARG A 58 -14.70 15.35 8.21
C ARG A 58 -15.09 13.92 8.58
N GLY A 59 -14.17 12.99 8.33
CA GLY A 59 -14.35 11.56 8.59
C GLY A 59 -14.85 10.76 7.39
N GLN A 60 -15.36 11.42 6.34
CA GLN A 60 -15.66 10.72 5.08
C GLN A 60 -14.37 10.24 4.40
N SER A 61 -14.42 9.03 3.87
CA SER A 61 -13.28 8.40 3.20
C SER A 61 -13.68 7.68 1.91
N LYS A 62 -12.76 7.62 0.97
CA LYS A 62 -12.82 6.73 -0.20
C LYS A 62 -11.60 5.83 -0.20
N VAL A 63 -11.78 4.57 -0.54
CA VAL A 63 -10.70 3.57 -0.60
C VAL A 63 -10.83 2.80 -1.91
N GLU A 64 -9.69 2.56 -2.56
CA GLU A 64 -9.55 1.75 -3.75
C GLU A 64 -8.40 0.77 -3.56
N VAL A 65 -8.59 -0.48 -4.00
CA VAL A 65 -7.55 -1.51 -4.01
C VAL A 65 -7.58 -2.19 -5.36
N THR A 66 -6.45 -2.17 -6.06
CA THR A 66 -6.32 -2.70 -7.41
C THR A 66 -5.13 -3.65 -7.47
N GLU A 67 -5.32 -4.84 -8.04
CA GLU A 67 -4.20 -5.71 -8.40
C GLU A 67 -3.46 -5.08 -9.58
N THR A 68 -2.18 -4.79 -9.40
CA THR A 68 -1.39 -4.00 -10.37
C THR A 68 -0.29 -4.80 -11.03
N ALA A 69 0.18 -5.89 -10.43
CA ALA A 69 1.27 -6.68 -11.01
C ALA A 69 1.40 -8.10 -10.43
N LEU A 70 2.14 -8.93 -11.17
CA LEU A 70 2.69 -10.20 -10.72
C LEU A 70 4.20 -10.20 -10.97
N THR A 71 5.01 -10.15 -9.92
CA THR A 71 6.45 -9.86 -10.02
C THR A 71 7.30 -10.84 -9.20
N PRO A 72 8.52 -11.17 -9.63
CA PRO A 72 9.53 -11.76 -8.74
C PRO A 72 9.83 -10.82 -7.56
N ALA A 73 10.20 -11.39 -6.41
CA ALA A 73 10.44 -10.64 -5.19
C ALA A 73 11.62 -9.68 -5.32
N GLU A 74 12.69 -10.12 -6.00
CA GLU A 74 13.92 -9.36 -6.21
C GLU A 74 13.74 -8.09 -7.06
N VAL A 75 12.63 -7.97 -7.80
CA VAL A 75 12.30 -6.80 -8.62
C VAL A 75 11.50 -5.76 -7.83
N LEU A 76 10.78 -6.20 -6.79
CA LEU A 76 9.77 -5.39 -6.12
C LEU A 76 10.34 -4.14 -5.45
N GLU A 77 11.40 -4.28 -4.68
CA GLU A 77 12.01 -3.15 -3.95
C GLU A 77 12.43 -2.03 -4.91
N ARG A 78 13.03 -2.39 -6.05
CA ARG A 78 13.45 -1.43 -7.08
C ARG A 78 12.26 -0.70 -7.69
N VAL A 79 11.16 -1.41 -7.95
CA VAL A 79 9.93 -0.81 -8.51
C VAL A 79 9.25 0.11 -7.50
N VAL A 80 9.19 -0.29 -6.23
CA VAL A 80 8.63 0.53 -5.15
C VAL A 80 9.45 1.81 -4.97
N GLN A 81 10.78 1.70 -4.96
CA GLN A 81 11.65 2.88 -4.89
C GLN A 81 11.45 3.81 -6.10
N ALA A 82 11.45 3.26 -7.32
CA ALA A 82 11.19 4.05 -8.53
C ALA A 82 9.78 4.68 -8.55
N ALA A 83 8.81 4.11 -7.84
CA ALA A 83 7.50 4.72 -7.65
C ALA A 83 7.56 5.90 -6.67
N ALA A 84 8.34 5.80 -5.60
CA ALA A 84 8.55 6.87 -4.63
C ALA A 84 9.30 8.07 -5.24
N ASP A 85 10.34 7.81 -6.02
CA ASP A 85 11.11 8.88 -6.68
C ASP A 85 10.22 9.76 -7.58
N ARG A 86 9.17 9.17 -8.18
CA ARG A 86 8.18 9.87 -9.02
C ARG A 86 7.21 10.75 -8.23
N THR A 87 6.99 10.49 -6.94
CA THR A 87 6.13 11.35 -6.11
C THR A 87 6.84 12.62 -5.65
N GLY A 88 8.16 12.72 -5.86
CA GLY A 88 8.98 13.84 -5.38
C GLY A 88 9.13 13.85 -3.85
N ASP A 89 8.79 12.73 -3.18
CA ASP A 89 9.02 12.57 -1.75
C ASP A 89 10.46 12.11 -1.54
N PRO A 90 11.28 12.84 -0.76
CA PRO A 90 12.65 12.43 -0.49
C PRO A 90 12.75 11.22 0.44
N GLU A 91 11.69 10.86 1.16
CA GLU A 91 11.71 9.71 2.07
C GLU A 91 11.19 8.44 1.38
N PRO A 92 11.96 7.33 1.43
CA PRO A 92 11.52 6.07 0.84
C PRO A 92 10.30 5.50 1.58
N PRO A 93 9.46 4.69 0.90
CA PRO A 93 8.32 4.05 1.55
C PRO A 93 8.79 3.11 2.67
N ILE A 94 8.08 3.12 3.79
CA ILE A 94 8.40 2.24 4.91
C ILE A 94 7.87 0.84 4.58
N ALA A 95 8.76 -0.16 4.56
CA ALA A 95 8.38 -1.56 4.46
C ALA A 95 8.05 -2.12 5.85
N VAL A 96 6.83 -2.64 6.02
CA VAL A 96 6.37 -3.27 7.26
C VAL A 96 5.76 -4.64 6.99
N GLY A 97 5.91 -5.55 7.95
CA GLY A 97 5.17 -6.81 7.97
C GLY A 97 3.72 -6.62 8.41
N PRO A 98 2.86 -7.63 8.21
CA PRO A 98 1.45 -7.57 8.62
C PRO A 98 1.26 -7.40 10.13
N SER A 99 2.24 -7.84 10.94
CA SER A 99 2.21 -7.72 12.40
C SER A 99 1.98 -6.31 12.90
N VAL A 100 2.57 -5.31 12.25
CA VAL A 100 2.42 -3.89 12.61
C VAL A 100 0.95 -3.45 12.61
N TRP A 101 0.10 -4.11 11.82
CA TRP A 101 -1.31 -3.75 11.66
C TRP A 101 -2.27 -4.76 12.31
N TYR A 102 -1.85 -6.03 12.47
CA TYR A 102 -2.74 -7.12 12.86
C TYR A 102 -2.38 -7.82 14.19
N GLU A 103 -1.24 -7.54 14.84
CA GLU A 103 -0.88 -8.17 16.12
C GLU A 103 -1.61 -7.58 17.36
N SER A 104 -2.51 -6.62 17.17
CA SER A 104 -3.39 -6.10 18.25
C SER A 104 -4.86 -6.49 18.07
N SER A 105 -5.16 -7.54 17.28
CA SER A 105 -6.54 -8.04 17.06
C SER A 105 -6.75 -9.44 17.63
#